data_AF-A0A093W7R6-F1
#
_entry.id   AF-A0A093W7R6-F1
#
_cell.length_a   1.000
_cell.length_b   1.000
_cell.length_c   1.000
_cell.angle_alpha   90.00
_cell.angle_beta   90.00
_cell.angle_gamma   90.00
#
_symmetry.space_group_name_H-M   'P 1'
#
loop_
_entity.id
_entity.type
_entity.pdbx_description
1 polymer ?
#
loop_
_entity_poly.entity_id
_entity_poly.type
_entity_poly.pdbx_seq_one_letter_code
_entity_poly.pdbx_strand_id
1 'polypeptide(L)' 'MFNFISNIFKSRSKQIEEKAFKYLKEVSSISRQIAGEKNEIKLRGLAFSLKKNYDLAMNLLKEIDYDMSKIEKAYFDPKK' A
#
# COMPACT_ATOMS: atom_id res chain seq x y z
N MET A 1 -3.23 8.33 32.83
CA MET A 1 -2.72 9.12 31.68
C MET A 1 -2.11 8.25 30.59
N PHE A 2 -1.36 7.19 30.91
CA PHE A 2 -0.74 6.27 29.94
C PHE A 2 -1.72 5.60 28.94
N ASN A 3 -2.94 5.27 29.37
CA ASN A 3 -3.95 4.64 28.50
C ASN A 3 -4.48 5.60 27.41
N PHE A 4 -4.44 6.92 27.62
CA PHE A 4 -4.91 7.91 26.65
C PHE A 4 -3.92 8.05 25.49
N ILE A 5 -2.62 8.11 25.80
CA ILE A 5 -1.54 8.16 24.81
C ILE A 5 -1.50 6.87 23.98
N SER A 6 -1.62 5.70 24.63
CA SER A 6 -1.69 4.41 23.91
C SER A 6 -2.85 4.32 22.92
N ASN A 7 -4.03 4.83 23.28
CA ASN A 7 -5.20 4.80 22.39
C ASN A 7 -5.05 5.75 21.19
N ILE A 8 -4.40 6.90 21.36
CA ILE A 8 -4.11 7.84 20.27
C ILE A 8 -3.05 7.28 19.31
N PHE A 9 -1.99 6.66 19.83
CA PHE A 9 -0.99 6.00 18.99
C PHE A 9 -1.60 4.85 18.18
N LYS A 10 -2.46 4.02 18.80
CA LYS A 10 -3.19 2.95 18.11
C LYS A 10 -4.16 3.46 17.04
N SER A 11 -4.84 4.59 17.27
CA SER A 11 -5.75 5.15 16.26
C SER A 11 -4.98 5.76 15.09
N ARG A 12 -3.87 6.44 15.36
CA ARG A 12 -2.99 7.00 14.33
C ARG A 12 -2.32 5.91 13.51
N SER A 13 -1.81 4.85 14.14
CA SER A 13 -1.20 3.73 13.41
C SER A 13 -2.19 3.05 12.48
N LYS A 14 -3.45 2.86 12.94
CA LYS A 14 -4.53 2.33 12.11
C LYS A 14 -4.87 3.22 10.91
N GLN A 15 -4.91 4.54 11.09
CA GLN A 15 -5.14 5.47 9.98
C GLN A 15 -4.00 5.43 8.95
N ILE A 16 -2.75 5.33 9.41
CA ILE A 16 -1.58 5.19 8.54
C ILE A 16 -1.63 3.86 7.79
N GLU A 17 -1.99 2.77 8.46
CA GLU A 17 -2.22 1.46 7.85
C GLU A 17 -3.28 1.56 6.76
N GLU A 18 -4.49 2.05 7.06
CA GLU A 18 -5.57 2.20 6.07
C GLU A 18 -5.13 3.02 4.84
N LYS A 19 -4.37 4.09 5.06
CA LYS A 19 -3.83 4.92 3.98
C LYS A 19 -2.80 4.16 3.13
N ALA A 20 -1.92 3.39 3.75
CA ALA A 20 -0.96 2.56 3.02
C ALA A 20 -1.65 1.48 2.18
N PHE A 21 -2.65 0.79 2.75
CA PHE A 21 -3.44 -0.22 2.05
C PHE A 21 -4.24 0.36 0.89
N LYS A 22 -4.71 1.62 1.01
CA LYS A 22 -5.31 2.34 -0.11
C LYS A 22 -4.32 2.52 -1.27
N TYR A 23 -3.09 2.93 -1.00
CA TYR A 23 -2.05 3.02 -2.02
C TYR A 23 -1.72 1.66 -2.65
N LEU A 24 -1.68 0.58 -1.87
CA LEU A 24 -1.50 -0.78 -2.40
C LEU A 24 -2.65 -1.24 -3.32
N LYS A 25 -3.89 -0.85 -3.00
CA LYS A 25 -5.04 -1.10 -3.86
C LYS A 25 -4.91 -0.37 -5.20
N GLU A 26 -4.42 0.87 -5.19
CA GLU A 26 -4.11 1.61 -6.41
C GLU A 26 -3.00 0.93 -7.22
N VAL A 27 -1.94 0.44 -6.57
CA VAL A 27 -0.88 -0.36 -7.22
C VAL A 27 -1.45 -1.57 -7.95
N SER A 28 -2.36 -2.33 -7.31
CA SER A 28 -3.02 -3.48 -7.94
C SER A 28 -3.94 -3.08 -9.10
N SER A 29 -4.61 -1.93 -9.00
CA SER A 29 -5.42 -1.39 -10.10
C SER A 29 -4.54 -1.03 -11.31
N ILE A 30 -3.44 -0.32 -11.07
CA ILE A 30 -2.50 0.09 -12.11
C ILE A 30 -1.82 -1.12 -12.75
N SER A 31 -1.46 -2.16 -11.99
CA SER A 31 -0.84 -3.36 -12.55
C SER A 31 -1.77 -4.08 -13.53
N ARG A 32 -3.08 -4.12 -13.25
CA ARG A 32 -4.09 -4.64 -14.19
C ARG A 32 -4.21 -3.78 -15.44
N GLN A 33 -4.15 -2.46 -15.31
CA GLN A 33 -4.17 -1.56 -16.47
C GLN A 33 -2.94 -1.76 -17.37
N ILE A 34 -1.75 -1.93 -16.77
CA ILE A 34 -0.52 -2.23 -17.50
C ILE A 34 -0.65 -3.53 -18.29
N ALA A 35 -1.28 -4.57 -17.72
CA ALA A 35 -1.47 -5.86 -18.40
C ALA A 35 -2.31 -5.76 -19.69
N GLY A 36 -3.19 -4.75 -19.80
CA GLY A 36 -4.04 -4.53 -20.97
C GLY A 36 -3.61 -3.39 -21.89
N GLU A 37 -2.62 -2.58 -21.50
CA GLU A 37 -2.20 -1.39 -22.26
C GLU A 37 -1.10 -1.73 -23.28
N LYS A 38 -1.23 -1.19 -24.49
CA LYS A 38 -0.28 -1.39 -25.60
C LYS A 38 0.47 -0.13 -25.98
N ASN A 39 -0.01 1.04 -25.55
CA ASN A 39 0.63 2.32 -25.82
C ASN A 39 1.83 2.53 -24.89
N GLU A 40 3.02 2.62 -25.47
CA GLU A 40 4.28 2.73 -24.72
C GLU A 40 4.36 3.98 -23.83
N ILE A 41 3.85 5.12 -24.30
CA ILE A 41 3.85 6.37 -23.53
C ILE A 41 2.96 6.21 -22.28
N LYS A 42 1.77 5.62 -22.46
CA LYS A 42 0.88 5.32 -21.33
C LYS A 42 1.48 4.29 -20.38
N LEU A 43 2.12 3.24 -20.90
CA LEU A 43 2.81 2.23 -20.08
C LEU A 43 3.88 2.86 -19.18
N ARG A 44 4.68 3.80 -19.70
CA ARG A 44 5.67 4.53 -18.90
C ARG A 44 5.02 5.35 -17.78
N GLY A 45 3.92 6.04 -18.07
CA GLY A 45 3.15 6.79 -17.07
C GLY A 45 2.53 5.90 -15.99
N LEU A 46 1.97 4.76 -16.39
CA LEU A 46 1.43 3.75 -15.48
C LEU A 46 2.52 3.13 -14.61
N ALA A 47 3.67 2.75 -15.19
CA ALA A 47 4.80 2.19 -14.44
C ALA A 47 5.36 3.18 -13.41
N PHE A 48 5.48 4.46 -13.77
CA PHE A 48 5.87 5.51 -12.82
C PHE A 48 4.87 5.65 -11.67
N SER A 49 3.57 5.69 -11.99
CA SER A 49 2.50 5.80 -11.00
C SER A 49 2.44 4.58 -10.09
N LEU A 50 2.66 3.38 -10.64
CA LEU A 50 2.75 2.13 -9.89
C LEU A 50 3.88 2.20 -8.86
N LYS A 51 5.10 2.52 -9.30
CA LYS A 51 6.26 2.64 -8.41
C LYS A 51 6.04 3.69 -7.33
N LYS A 52 5.53 4.87 -7.69
CA LYS A 52 5.26 5.95 -6.75
C LYS A 52 4.28 5.52 -5.65
N ASN A 53 3.15 4.91 -6.02
CA ASN A 53 2.16 4.48 -5.04
C ASN A 53 2.70 3.34 -4.16
N TYR A 54 3.48 2.42 -4.73
CA TYR A 54 4.13 1.36 -3.97
C TYR A 54 5.11 1.92 -2.94
N ASP A 55 6.00 2.83 -3.34
CA ASP A 55 6.97 3.46 -2.44
C ASP A 55 6.26 4.23 -1.31
N LEU A 56 5.19 4.96 -1.62
CA LEU A 56 4.37 5.65 -0.60
C LEU A 56 3.74 4.69 0.40
N ALA A 57 3.17 3.57 -0.07
CA ALA A 57 2.60 2.56 0.80
C ALA A 57 3.67 1.95 1.72
N MET A 58 4.82 1.56 1.16
CA MET A 58 5.90 0.94 1.93
C MET A 58 6.47 1.89 2.99
N ASN A 59 6.60 3.18 2.67
CA ASN A 59 7.08 4.18 3.62
C ASN A 59 6.11 4.37 4.80
N LEU A 60 4.81 4.41 4.53
CA LEU A 60 3.78 4.52 5.59
C LEU A 60 3.75 3.28 6.48
N LEU A 61 3.91 2.08 5.91
CA LEU A 61 3.98 0.84 6.68
C LEU A 61 5.24 0.77 7.55
N LYS A 62 6.37 1.26 7.04
CA LYS A 62 7.60 1.43 7.84
C LYS A 62 7.44 2.44 8.97
N GLU A 63 6.71 3.53 8.78
CA GLU A 63 6.47 4.56 9.83
C GLU A 63 5.78 3.97 11.07
N ILE A 64 4.99 2.92 10.90
CA ILE A 64 4.25 2.27 11.98
C ILE A 64 4.86 0.92 12.41
N ASP A 65 6.09 0.62 11.98
CA ASP A 65 6.75 -0.68 12.20
C ASP A 65 5.84 -1.87 11.83
N TYR A 66 5.11 -1.75 10.72
CA TYR A 66 4.17 -2.78 10.28
C TYR A 66 4.91 -4.08 9.94
N ASP A 67 4.35 -5.21 10.37
CA ASP A 67 4.85 -6.53 10.01
C ASP A 67 4.57 -6.83 8.53
N MET A 68 5.59 -6.61 7.70
CA MET A 68 5.51 -6.79 6.24
C MET A 68 5.18 -8.23 5.83
N SER A 69 5.45 -9.23 6.68
CA SER A 69 5.07 -10.63 6.40
C SER A 69 3.54 -10.81 6.33
N LYS A 70 2.78 -9.90 6.94
CA LYS A 70 1.31 -9.88 6.86
C LYS A 70 0.80 -9.33 5.53
N ILE A 71 1.59 -8.51 4.84
CA ILE A 71 1.23 -8.00 3.51
C ILE A 71 1.20 -9.16 2.51
N GLU A 72 2.20 -10.04 2.56
CA GLU A 72 2.27 -11.22 1.69
C GLU A 72 1.04 -12.12 1.86
N LYS A 73 0.63 -12.37 3.10
CA LYS A 73 -0.60 -13.14 3.40
C LYS A 73 -1.88 -12.43 2.97
N ALA A 74 -1.94 -11.10 3.06
CA ALA A 74 -3.14 -10.34 2.74
C ALA A 74 -3.35 -10.13 1.23
N TYR A 75 -2.28 -10.03 0.45
CA TYR A 75 -2.33 -9.63 -0.96
C TYR A 75 -1.85 -10.69 -1.96
N PHE A 76 -1.01 -11.63 -1.54
CA PHE A 76 -0.40 -12.62 -2.43
C PHE A 76 -0.79 -14.06 -2.09
N ASP A 77 -1.71 -14.30 -1.15
CA ASP A 77 -2.24 -15.65 -0.92
C ASP A 77 -3.13 -16.06 -2.11
N PRO A 78 -2.70 -17.00 -2.97
CA PRO A 78 -3.44 -17.39 -4.16
C PRO A 78 -4.69 -18.23 -3.84
N LYS A 79 -4.99 -18.49 -2.56
CA LYS A 79 -6.05 -19.40 -2.10
C LYS A 79 -7.32 -18.71 -1.58
N LYS A 80 -7.50 -17.41 -1.78
CA LYS A 80 -8.75 -16.71 -1.48
C LYS A 80 -9.46 -16.18 -2.71
#